data_AF-A0A656JR98-F1
#
_entry.id   AF-A0A656JR98-F1
#
_cell.length_a   1.000
_cell.length_b   1.000
_cell.length_c   1.000
_cell.angle_alpha   90.00
_cell.angle_beta   90.00
_cell.angle_gamma   90.00
#
_symmetry.space_group_name_H-M   'P 1'
#
loop_
_entity.id
_entity.type
_entity.pdbx_description
1 polymer ?
#
loop_
_entity_poly.entity_id
_entity_poly.type
_entity_poly.pdbx_seq_one_letter_code
_entity_poly.pdbx_strand_id
1 'polypeptide(L)'
;MLLMLYLIAITAEAMTGALSAGRRGMDWFGVVLIACVTALGGGSVRDVLIGHYPLTWVKHPEYLMLTSVAALVTIFIAPLMRHLRSLFLVLDALGLVAFTLIGCMTAL
;
A
#
# COMPACT_ATOMS: atom_id res chain seq x y z
N MET A 1 8.49 12.88 10.45
CA MET A 1 8.58 11.48 10.94
C MET A 1 7.41 10.63 10.46
N LEU A 2 6.16 11.00 10.75
CA LEU A 2 4.95 10.26 10.35
C LEU A 2 4.80 10.09 8.83
N LEU A 3 5.10 11.14 8.04
CA LEU A 3 5.07 11.07 6.57
C LEU A 3 6.00 9.98 6.01
N MET A 4 7.21 9.86 6.57
CA MET A 4 8.19 8.88 6.09
C MET A 4 7.73 7.45 6.38
N LEU A 5 7.19 7.20 7.57
CA LEU A 5 6.59 5.92 7.92
C LEU A 5 5.39 5.59 7.02
N TYR A 6 4.55 6.58 6.73
CA TYR A 6 3.42 6.42 5.82
C TYR A 6 3.86 6.04 4.41
N LEU A 7 4.85 6.74 3.84
CA LEU A 7 5.39 6.45 2.51
C LEU A 7 6.00 5.04 2.42
N ILE A 8 6.73 4.63 3.46
CA ILE A 8 7.28 3.27 3.55
C ILE A 8 6.16 2.23 3.65
N ALA A 9 5.13 2.50 4.45
CA ALA A 9 4.00 1.59 4.62
C ALA A 9 3.21 1.39 3.31
N ILE A 10 2.78 2.48 2.65
CA ILE A 10 2.00 2.38 1.40
C ILE A 10 2.81 1.73 0.27
N THR A 11 4.13 1.92 0.24
CA THR A 11 4.99 1.26 -0.76
C THR A 11 5.11 -0.23 -0.47
N ALA A 12 5.39 -0.62 0.77
CA ALA A 12 5.42 -2.02 1.18
C ALA A 12 4.11 -2.75 0.85
N GLU A 13 2.98 -2.16 1.22
CA GLU A 13 1.63 -2.70 1.00
C GLU A 13 1.27 -2.80 -0.48
N ALA A 14 1.65 -1.80 -1.28
CA ALA A 14 1.47 -1.85 -2.73
C ALA A 14 2.24 -3.03 -3.34
N MET A 15 3.48 -3.26 -2.92
CA MET A 15 4.28 -4.40 -3.39
C MET A 15 3.65 -5.73 -2.95
N THR A 16 3.17 -5.85 -1.70
CA THR A 16 2.47 -7.04 -1.19
C THR A 16 1.18 -7.32 -1.97
N GLY A 17 0.38 -6.29 -2.23
CA GLY A 17 -0.84 -6.39 -3.05
C GLY A 17 -0.53 -6.81 -4.49
N ALA A 18 0.50 -6.22 -5.10
CA ALA A 18 0.91 -6.56 -6.46
C ALA A 18 1.36 -8.02 -6.59
N LEU A 19 2.18 -8.51 -5.65
CA LEU A 19 2.59 -9.92 -5.59
C LEU A 19 1.40 -10.87 -5.41
N SER A 20 0.45 -10.50 -4.55
CA SER A 20 -0.73 -11.32 -4.28
C SER A 20 -1.65 -11.40 -5.49
N ALA A 21 -1.85 -10.29 -6.19
CA ALA A 21 -2.60 -10.22 -7.45
C ALA A 21 -1.89 -10.98 -8.58
N GLY A 22 -0.57 -10.81 -8.72
CA GLY A 22 0.23 -11.50 -9.73
C GLY A 22 0.19 -13.03 -9.58
N ARG A 23 0.17 -13.55 -8.34
CA ARG A 23 0.00 -14.99 -8.07
C ARG A 23 -1.35 -15.54 -8.48
N ARG A 24 -2.37 -14.68 -8.59
CA ARG A 24 -3.72 -15.06 -9.05
C ARG A 24 -3.87 -14.96 -10.57
N GLY A 25 -2.78 -14.70 -11.30
CA GLY A 25 -2.82 -14.60 -12.76
C GLY A 25 -3.59 -13.37 -13.27
N MET A 26 -3.69 -12.32 -12.45
CA MET A 26 -4.31 -11.06 -12.87
C MET A 26 -3.44 -10.36 -13.92
N ASP A 27 -4.09 -9.61 -14.81
CA ASP A 27 -3.43 -8.76 -15.79
C ASP A 27 -2.74 -7.56 -15.13
N TRP A 28 -1.93 -6.82 -15.88
CA TRP A 28 -1.11 -5.73 -15.34
C TRP A 28 -1.96 -4.64 -14.70
N PHE A 29 -3.10 -4.33 -15.31
CA PHE A 29 -4.05 -3.37 -14.76
C PHE A 29 -4.64 -3.88 -13.43
N GLY A 30 -5.11 -5.12 -13.40
CA GLY A 30 -5.64 -5.73 -12.18
C GLY A 30 -4.62 -5.76 -11.05
N VAL A 31 -3.34 -6.03 -11.35
CA VAL A 31 -2.25 -6.02 -10.36
C VAL A 31 -2.05 -4.62 -9.76
N VAL A 32 -1.97 -3.58 -10.61
CA VAL A 32 -1.81 -2.20 -10.16
C VAL A 32 -3.02 -1.74 -9.35
N LEU A 33 -4.23 -2.10 -9.77
CA LEU A 33 -5.46 -1.76 -9.08
C LEU A 33 -5.48 -2.36 -7.66
N ILE A 34 -5.22 -3.67 -7.55
CA ILE A 34 -5.19 -4.35 -6.24
C ILE A 34 -4.10 -3.76 -5.35
N ALA A 35 -2.92 -3.48 -5.88
CA ALA A 35 -1.85 -2.84 -5.12
C ALA A 35 -2.26 -1.47 -4.56
N CYS A 36 -2.92 -0.63 -5.36
CA CYS A 36 -3.40 0.67 -4.90
C CYS A 36 -4.51 0.53 -3.84
N VAL A 37 -5.45 -0.41 -4.04
CA VAL A 37 -6.52 -0.68 -3.07
C VAL A 37 -5.94 -1.19 -1.75
N THR A 38 -4.94 -2.06 -1.78
CA THR A 38 -4.26 -2.55 -0.57
C THR A 38 -3.55 -1.41 0.17
N ALA A 39 -2.75 -0.62 -0.55
CA ALA A 39 -1.94 0.44 0.05
C ALA A 39 -2.75 1.64 0.57
N LEU A 40 -3.78 2.07 -0.17
CA LEU A 40 -4.54 3.29 0.10
C LEU A 40 -5.92 3.02 0.71
N GLY A 41 -6.42 1.79 0.59
CA GLY A 41 -7.76 1.42 1.04
C GLY A 41 -7.94 1.56 2.54
N GLY A 42 -6.97 1.12 3.35
CA GLY A 42 -7.03 1.25 4.81
C GLY A 42 -7.14 2.71 5.27
N GLY A 43 -6.29 3.58 4.74
CA GLY A 43 -6.35 5.03 5.00
C GLY A 43 -7.65 5.65 4.49
N SER A 44 -8.15 5.23 3.33
CA SER A 44 -9.42 5.70 2.79
C SER A 44 -10.61 5.32 3.68
N VAL A 45 -10.66 4.07 4.15
CA VAL A 45 -11.71 3.62 5.08
C VAL A 45 -11.64 4.40 6.38
N ARG A 46 -10.45 4.59 6.94
CA ARG A 46 -10.25 5.44 8.13
C ARG A 46 -10.81 6.85 7.89
N ASP A 47 -10.37 7.51 6.82
CA ASP A 47 -10.74 8.89 6.50
C ASP A 47 -12.27 9.03 6.33
N VAL A 48 -12.92 8.05 5.68
CA VAL A 48 -14.39 8.00 5.56
C VAL A 48 -15.07 7.85 6.92
N LEU A 49 -14.59 6.94 7.77
CA LEU A 49 -15.18 6.65 9.09
C LEU A 49 -15.13 7.87 10.03
N ILE A 50 -14.07 8.66 9.96
CA ILE A 50 -13.91 9.87 10.79
C ILE A 50 -14.47 11.14 10.11
N GLY A 51 -15.05 11.03 8.91
CA GLY A 51 -15.57 12.18 8.16
C GLY A 51 -14.50 13.13 7.62
N HIS A 52 -13.25 12.68 7.48
CA HIS A 52 -12.13 13.48 7.01
C HIS A 52 -12.04 13.45 5.48
N TYR A 53 -12.59 14.49 4.86
CA TYR A 53 -12.55 14.70 3.40
C TYR A 53 -11.75 15.95 3.04
N PRO A 54 -11.12 16.00 1.85
CA PRO A 54 -11.03 14.93 0.85
C PRO A 54 -10.10 13.79 1.29
N LEU A 55 -10.29 12.59 0.71
CA LEU A 55 -9.44 11.43 1.00
C LEU A 55 -7.96 11.76 0.75
N THR A 56 -7.07 11.18 1.55
CA THR A 56 -5.64 11.48 1.51
C THR A 56 -5.04 11.38 0.09
N TRP A 57 -5.38 10.35 -0.68
CA TRP A 57 -4.89 10.14 -2.04
C TRP A 57 -5.55 11.04 -3.11
N VAL A 58 -6.71 11.64 -2.80
CA VAL A 58 -7.37 12.64 -3.66
C VAL A 58 -6.71 14.00 -3.46
N LYS A 59 -6.37 14.33 -2.20
CA LYS A 59 -5.61 15.54 -1.87
C LYS A 59 -4.17 15.48 -2.38
N HIS A 60 -3.58 14.28 -2.35
CA HIS A 60 -2.19 14.00 -2.71
C HIS A 60 -2.11 12.88 -3.76
N PRO A 61 -2.39 13.18 -5.05
CA PRO A 61 -2.36 12.19 -6.13
C PRO A 61 -0.97 11.56 -6.34
N GLU A 62 0.09 12.19 -5.84
CA GLU A 62 1.44 11.64 -5.80
C GLU A 62 1.51 10.28 -5.09
N TYR A 63 0.66 10.01 -4.11
CA TYR A 63 0.62 8.71 -3.43
C TYR A 63 0.06 7.61 -4.33
N LEU A 64 -0.94 7.94 -5.16
CA LEU A 64 -1.48 7.00 -6.14
C LEU A 64 -0.44 6.66 -7.21
N MET A 65 0.33 7.66 -7.66
CA MET A 65 1.44 7.45 -8.59
C MET A 65 2.53 6.59 -7.95
N LEU A 66 2.88 6.86 -6.69
CA LEU A 66 3.89 6.09 -5.96
C LEU A 66 3.50 4.61 -5.83
N THR A 67 2.26 4.32 -5.41
CA THR A 67 1.79 2.94 -5.25
C THR A 67 1.68 2.22 -6.60
N SER A 68 1.29 2.94 -7.66
CA SER A 68 1.23 2.39 -9.01
C SER A 68 2.62 2.04 -9.54
N VAL A 69 3.61 2.93 -9.38
CA VAL A 69 5.00 2.68 -9.78
C VAL A 69 5.59 1.53 -8.95
N ALA A 70 5.35 1.49 -7.64
CA ALA A 70 5.79 0.39 -6.79
C ALA A 70 5.22 -0.96 -7.25
N ALA A 71 3.93 -0.99 -7.63
CA ALA A 71 3.29 -2.18 -8.17
C ALA A 71 3.92 -2.63 -9.49
N LEU A 72 4.16 -1.71 -10.43
CA LEU A 72 4.81 -2.02 -11.71
C LEU A 72 6.23 -2.55 -11.50
N VAL A 73 7.02 -1.89 -10.66
CA VAL A 73 8.38 -2.34 -10.30
C VAL A 73 8.34 -3.74 -9.69
N THR A 74 7.35 -4.03 -8.85
CA THR A 74 7.14 -5.37 -8.27
C THR A 74 6.88 -6.42 -9.34
N ILE A 75 6.13 -6.12 -10.39
CA ILE A 75 5.89 -7.06 -11.50
C ILE A 75 7.20 -7.46 -12.18
N PHE A 76 8.10 -6.51 -12.44
CA PHE A 76 9.39 -6.79 -13.07
C PHE A 76 10.33 -7.62 -12.18
N ILE A 77 10.29 -7.40 -10.86
CA ILE A 77 11.17 -8.08 -9.90
C ILE A 77 10.50 -9.34 -9.30
N ALA A 78 9.24 -9.63 -9.68
CA ALA A 78 8.46 -10.77 -9.20
C ALA A 78 9.18 -12.13 -9.28
N PRO A 79 9.97 -12.46 -10.34
CA PRO A 79 10.71 -13.72 -10.41
C PRO A 79 11.74 -13.88 -9.29
N LEU A 80 12.40 -12.78 -8.91
CA LEU A 80 13.38 -12.70 -7.81
C LEU A 80 12.67 -12.68 -6.45
N MET A 81 11.50 -12.06 -6.37
CA MET A 81 10.70 -11.93 -5.16
C MET A 81 10.06 -13.24 -4.66
N ARG A 82 10.06 -14.32 -5.44
CA ARG A 82 9.60 -15.64 -4.96
C ARG A 82 10.32 -16.11 -3.68
N HIS A 83 11.59 -15.72 -3.50
CA HIS A 83 12.39 -16.05 -2.31
C HIS A 83 12.19 -15.07 -1.15
N LEU A 84 11.58 -13.91 -1.38
CA LEU A 84 11.44 -12.82 -0.40
C LEU A 84 10.12 -12.87 0.38
N ARG A 85 9.39 -14.00 0.34
CA ARG A 85 8.06 -14.12 0.97
C ARG A 85 8.08 -13.76 2.46
N SER A 86 9.13 -14.14 3.18
CA SER A 86 9.27 -13.79 4.60
C SER A 86 9.55 -12.30 4.81
N LEU A 87 10.31 -11.66 3.93
CA LEU A 87 10.58 -10.22 3.99
C LEU A 87 9.30 -9.43 3.75
N PHE A 88 8.46 -9.84 2.80
CA PHE A 88 7.16 -9.22 2.56
C PHE A 88 6.22 -9.33 3.76
N LEU A 89 6.14 -10.50 4.40
CA LEU A 89 5.32 -10.66 5.61
C LEU A 89 5.75 -9.71 6.74
N VAL A 90 7.05 -9.48 6.88
CA VAL A 90 7.60 -8.56 7.88
C VAL A 90 7.30 -7.10 7.51
N LEU A 91 7.45 -6.74 6.24
CA LEU A 91 7.12 -5.40 5.74
C LEU A 91 5.62 -5.09 5.86
N ASP A 92 4.77 -6.08 5.61
CA ASP A 92 3.31 -6.02 5.79
C ASP A 92 2.96 -5.78 7.27
N ALA A 93 3.57 -6.56 8.17
CA ALA A 93 3.41 -6.36 9.62
C ALA A 93 3.87 -4.95 10.07
N LEU A 94 4.97 -4.44 9.52
CA LEU A 94 5.43 -3.06 9.78
C LEU A 94 4.46 -2.02 9.24
N GLY A 95 3.88 -2.24 8.06
CA GLY A 95 2.82 -1.39 7.49
C GLY A 95 1.59 -1.33 8.39
N LEU A 96 1.16 -2.47 8.91
CA LEU A 96 0.02 -2.59 9.83
C LEU A 96 0.27 -1.87 11.17
N VAL A 97 1.49 -1.95 11.71
CA VAL A 97 1.90 -1.17 12.89
C VAL A 97 1.92 0.34 12.57
N ALA A 98 2.46 0.73 11.42
CA ALA A 98 2.48 2.13 11.03
C ALA A 98 1.08 2.71 10.85
N PHE A 99 0.17 1.99 10.17
CA PHE A 99 -1.20 2.45 9.96
C PHE A 99 -2.02 2.51 11.25
N THR A 100 -1.82 1.57 12.17
CA THR A 100 -2.49 1.61 13.49
C THR A 100 -2.02 2.82 14.30
N LEU A 101 -0.72 3.09 14.35
CA LEU A 101 -0.16 4.29 15.01
C LEU A 101 -0.66 5.58 14.39
N ILE A 102 -0.59 5.72 13.07
CA ILE A 102 -1.08 6.91 12.37
C ILE A 102 -2.58 7.06 12.60
N GLY A 103 -3.36 5.98 12.49
CA GLY A 103 -4.80 5.97 12.72
C GLY A 103 -5.18 6.46 14.12
N CYS A 104 -4.53 5.92 15.17
CA CYS A 104 -4.73 6.37 16.54
C CYS A 104 -4.38 7.85 16.73
N MET A 105 -3.29 8.33 16.13
CA MET A 105 -2.92 9.76 16.20
C MET A 105 -3.87 10.68 15.42
N THR A 106 -4.55 10.17 14.39
CA THR A 106 -5.49 10.98 13.60
C THR A 106 -6.86 11.09 14.28
N ALA A 107 -7.20 10.11 15.13
CA ALA A 107 -8.47 10.05 15.85
C ALA A 107 -8.48 10.82 17.18
N LEU A 108 -7.30 11.21 17.68
CA LEU A 108 -7.08 11.87 18.97
C LEU A 108 -6.87 13.37 18.77
#